data_AF-A0A099J0N3-F1
#
_entry.id   AF-A0A099J0N3-F1
#
_cell.length_a   1.000
_cell.length_b   1.000
_cell.length_c   1.000
_cell.angle_alpha   90.00
_cell.angle_beta   90.00
_cell.angle_gamma   90.00
#
_symmetry.space_group_name_H-M   'P 1'
#
loop_
_entity.id
_entity.type
_entity.pdbx_description
1 polymer ?
#
loop_
_entity_poly.entity_id
_entity_poly.type
_entity_poly.pdbx_seq_one_letter_code
_entity_poly.pdbx_strand_id
1 'polypeptide(L)'
;MGAGDGRWSIDIAATQHILAAVDATIEDFDTDARRLSEAIRAASETAGASKTGAALVNVVNELLMSEIVAAKTHAMNASTQTSAAVNAYIQGDLEMAQNMTTTMDP
;
A
#
# COMPACT_ATOMS: atom_id res chain seq x y z
N MET A 1 25.63 29.93 11.33
CA MET A 1 25.87 28.52 10.97
C MET A 1 25.71 27.71 12.24
N GLY A 2 24.47 27.30 12.56
CA GLY A 2 24.16 26.43 13.68
C GLY A 2 23.83 25.06 13.13
N ALA A 3 24.41 24.02 13.71
CA ALA A 3 24.37 22.64 13.27
C ALA A 3 22.96 22.22 12.79
N GLY A 4 22.89 21.74 11.55
CA GLY A 4 21.75 20.96 11.10
C GLY A 4 21.80 19.63 11.84
N ASP A 5 21.16 19.57 13.01
CA ASP A 5 20.94 18.32 13.72
C ASP A 5 20.14 17.40 12.81
N GLY A 6 20.78 16.33 12.35
CA GLY A 6 20.18 15.25 11.57
C GLY A 6 19.18 14.42 12.37
N ARG A 7 18.25 15.08 13.07
CA ARG A 7 17.05 14.43 13.59
C ARG A 7 16.21 14.06 12.38
N TRP A 8 15.98 12.77 12.22
CA TRP A 8 14.97 12.24 11.32
C TRP A 8 13.62 12.80 11.78
N SER A 9 13.19 13.94 11.26
CA SER A 9 11.86 14.48 11.60
C SER A 9 10.84 13.84 10.66
N ILE A 10 10.05 12.90 11.17
CA ILE A 10 8.88 12.40 10.45
C ILE A 10 7.64 13.16 10.92
N ASP A 11 6.85 13.65 9.96
CA ASP A 11 5.50 14.14 10.26
C ASP A 11 4.59 12.91 10.43
N ILE A 12 4.40 12.50 11.69
CA ILE A 12 3.62 11.30 12.03
C ILE A 12 2.18 11.43 11.54
N ALA A 13 1.55 12.60 11.74
CA ALA A 13 0.15 12.80 11.39
C ALA A 13 -0.06 12.75 9.87
N ALA A 14 0.80 13.44 9.12
CA ALA A 14 0.76 13.36 7.65
C ALA A 14 1.03 11.94 7.16
N THR A 15 1.99 11.23 7.76
CA THR A 15 2.33 9.86 7.36
C THR A 15 1.18 8.89 7.62
N GLN A 16 0.56 8.94 8.81
CA GLN A 16 -0.61 8.13 9.14
C GLN A 16 -1.80 8.42 8.23
N HIS A 17 -2.02 9.68 7.87
CA HIS A 17 -3.07 10.06 6.94
C HIS A 17 -2.84 9.45 5.54
N ILE A 18 -1.61 9.53 5.04
CA ILE A 18 -1.24 8.93 3.74
C ILE A 18 -1.40 7.40 3.79
N LEU A 19 -0.98 6.75 4.87
CA LEU A 19 -1.13 5.30 5.04
C LEU A 19 -2.61 4.86 5.01
N ALA A 20 -3.49 5.59 5.69
CA ALA A 20 -4.93 5.32 5.64
C ALA A 20 -5.50 5.45 4.21
N ALA A 21 -5.02 6.42 3.43
CA ALA A 21 -5.42 6.57 2.03
C ALA A 21 -4.89 5.43 1.14
N VAL A 22 -3.68 4.94 1.40
CA VAL A 22 -3.10 3.78 0.72
C VAL A 22 -3.90 2.51 1.04
N ASP A 23 -4.25 2.28 2.30
CA ASP A 23 -5.05 1.12 2.71
C ASP A 23 -6.44 1.12 2.05
N ALA A 24 -7.10 2.29 2.00
CA ALA A 24 -8.36 2.44 1.27
C ALA A 24 -8.20 2.12 -0.23
N THR A 25 -7.11 2.56 -0.85
CA THR A 25 -6.82 2.24 -2.26
C THR A 25 -6.58 0.74 -2.47
N ILE A 26 -5.90 0.08 -1.52
CA ILE A 26 -5.67 -1.37 -1.56
C ILE A 26 -6.98 -2.16 -1.47
N GLU A 27 -7.96 -1.69 -0.70
CA GLU A 27 -9.29 -2.31 -0.62
C GLU A 27 -10.03 -2.25 -1.97
N ASP A 28 -9.84 -1.17 -2.74
CA ASP A 28 -10.47 -0.99 -4.05
C ASP A 28 -9.91 -1.94 -5.13
N PHE A 29 -8.68 -2.47 -4.96
CA PHE A 29 -8.06 -3.38 -5.94
C PHE A 29 -8.94 -4.60 -6.27
N ASP A 30 -9.55 -5.24 -5.27
CA ASP A 30 -10.37 -6.44 -5.51
C ASP A 30 -11.66 -6.11 -6.26
N THR A 31 -12.20 -4.91 -6.00
CA THR A 31 -13.42 -4.43 -6.67
C THR A 31 -13.13 -4.12 -8.12
N ASP A 32 -12.05 -3.38 -8.39
CA ASP A 32 -11.69 -2.98 -9.75
C ASP A 32 -11.17 -4.17 -10.58
N ALA A 33 -10.45 -5.10 -9.97
CA ALA A 33 -10.06 -6.36 -10.61
C ALA A 33 -11.26 -7.18 -11.07
N ARG A 34 -12.31 -7.25 -10.23
CA ARG A 34 -13.56 -7.94 -10.55
C ARG A 34 -14.29 -7.24 -11.70
N ARG A 35 -14.44 -5.92 -11.63
CA ARG A 35 -15.06 -5.12 -12.70
C ARG A 35 -14.34 -5.31 -14.04
N LEU A 36 -13.01 -5.33 -14.02
CA LEU A 36 -12.18 -5.52 -15.20
C LEU A 36 -12.35 -6.93 -15.78
N SER A 37 -12.35 -7.96 -14.92
CA SER A 37 -12.60 -9.35 -15.32
C SER A 37 -14.00 -9.52 -15.95
N GLU A 38 -15.03 -8.93 -15.34
CA GLU A 38 -16.40 -8.94 -15.86
C GLU A 38 -16.51 -8.22 -17.22
N ALA A 39 -15.87 -7.07 -17.37
CA ALA A 39 -15.88 -6.31 -18.62
C ALA A 39 -15.20 -7.07 -19.76
N ILE A 40 -14.05 -7.72 -19.49
CA ILE A 40 -13.34 -8.49 -20.52
C ILE A 40 -14.09 -9.78 -20.86
N ARG A 41 -14.72 -10.42 -19.88
CA ARG A 41 -15.61 -11.56 -20.14
C ARG A 41 -16.78 -11.17 -21.05
N ALA A 42 -17.46 -10.05 -20.76
CA ALA A 42 -18.55 -9.55 -21.61
C ALA A 42 -18.06 -9.21 -23.04
N ALA A 43 -16.85 -8.64 -23.17
CA ALA A 43 -16.23 -8.38 -24.45
C ALA A 43 -15.91 -9.68 -25.21
N SER A 44 -15.42 -10.72 -24.52
CA SER A 44 -15.15 -12.03 -25.09
C SER A 44 -16.43 -12.73 -25.57
N GLU A 45 -17.49 -12.69 -24.76
CA GLU A 45 -18.81 -13.24 -25.11
C GLU A 45 -19.38 -12.55 -26.37
N THR A 46 -19.20 -11.23 -26.48
CA THR A 46 -19.60 -10.45 -27.66
C THR A 46 -18.77 -10.81 -28.90
N ALA A 47 -17.48 -11.09 -28.73
CA ALA A 47 -16.58 -11.51 -29.81
C ALA A 47 -16.83 -12.97 -30.27
N GLY A 48 -17.61 -13.75 -29.52
CA GLY A 48 -17.93 -15.15 -29.79
C GLY A 48 -16.71 -16.07 -29.77
N ALA A 49 -16.82 -17.25 -30.39
CA ALA A 49 -15.75 -18.26 -30.49
C ALA A 49 -14.61 -17.88 -31.46
N SER A 50 -14.33 -16.58 -31.58
CA SER A 50 -13.24 -16.05 -32.41
C SER A 50 -11.89 -16.13 -31.68
N LYS A 51 -10.81 -16.03 -32.46
CA LYS A 51 -9.46 -15.85 -31.90
C LYS A 51 -9.36 -14.65 -30.97
N THR A 52 -10.14 -13.60 -31.23
CA THR A 52 -10.24 -12.40 -30.39
C THR A 52 -10.88 -12.72 -29.04
N GLY A 53 -11.99 -13.47 -29.02
CA GLY A 53 -12.63 -13.90 -27.78
C GLY A 53 -11.70 -14.74 -26.90
N ALA A 54 -10.96 -15.68 -27.52
CA ALA A 54 -9.96 -16.49 -26.82
C ALA A 54 -8.77 -15.66 -26.28
N ALA A 55 -8.27 -14.70 -27.07
CA ALA A 55 -7.19 -13.83 -26.64
C ALA A 55 -7.58 -12.96 -25.43
N LEU A 56 -8.82 -12.45 -25.40
CA LEU A 56 -9.34 -11.67 -24.28
C LEU A 56 -9.39 -12.47 -22.97
N VAL A 57 -9.83 -13.73 -23.05
CA VAL A 57 -9.86 -14.64 -21.88
C VAL A 57 -8.45 -14.94 -21.38
N ASN A 58 -7.49 -15.20 -22.28
CA ASN A 58 -6.11 -15.46 -21.89
C ASN A 58 -5.45 -14.25 -21.21
N VAL A 59 -5.69 -13.02 -21.70
CA VAL A 59 -5.16 -11.80 -21.09
C VAL A 59 -5.64 -11.65 -19.64
N VAL A 60 -6.91 -11.95 -19.36
CA VAL A 60 -7.46 -11.92 -17.99
C VAL A 60 -6.83 -12.99 -17.12
N ASN A 61 -6.83 -14.24 -17.60
CA ASN A 61 -6.50 -15.39 -16.78
C ASN A 61 -5.00 -15.53 -16.49
N GLU A 62 -4.12 -15.16 -17.43
CA GLU A 62 -2.69 -15.43 -17.29
C GLU A 62 -1.89 -14.22 -16.80
N LEU A 63 -2.20 -13.02 -17.30
CA LEU A 63 -1.36 -11.85 -17.05
C LEU A 63 -1.98 -10.90 -16.05
N LEU A 64 -3.21 -10.46 -16.33
CA LEU A 64 -3.80 -9.30 -15.65
C LEU A 64 -4.10 -9.59 -14.17
N MET A 65 -4.74 -10.72 -13.87
CA MET A 65 -5.05 -11.08 -12.49
C MET A 65 -3.80 -11.37 -11.67
N SER A 66 -2.77 -11.96 -12.28
CA SER A 66 -1.48 -12.20 -11.62
C SER A 66 -0.79 -10.89 -11.23
N GLU A 67 -0.72 -9.93 -12.16
CA GLU A 67 -0.12 -8.61 -11.92
C GLU A 67 -0.90 -7.79 -10.88
N ILE A 68 -2.23 -7.86 -10.90
CA ILE A 68 -3.08 -7.20 -9.89
C ILE A 68 -2.80 -7.77 -8.49
N VAL A 69 -2.71 -9.09 -8.36
CA VAL A 69 -2.39 -9.75 -7.07
C VAL A 69 -0.99 -9.37 -6.60
N ALA A 70 -0.01 -9.33 -7.51
CA ALA A 70 1.35 -8.89 -7.19
C ALA A 70 1.37 -7.43 -6.72
N ALA A 71 0.74 -6.52 -7.47
CA ALA A 71 0.65 -5.10 -7.13
C ALA A 71 -0.03 -4.88 -5.76
N LYS A 72 -1.15 -5.55 -5.51
CA LYS A 72 -1.83 -5.53 -4.20
C LYS A 72 -0.90 -5.99 -3.07
N THR A 73 -0.20 -7.11 -3.27
CA THR A 73 0.73 -7.67 -2.29
C THR A 73 1.88 -6.70 -1.99
N HIS A 74 2.46 -6.09 -3.03
CA HIS A 74 3.52 -5.10 -2.87
C HIS A 74 3.04 -3.85 -2.13
N ALA A 75 1.84 -3.35 -2.45
CA ALA A 75 1.24 -2.21 -1.77
C ALA A 75 0.96 -2.51 -0.28
N MET A 76 0.39 -3.68 0.04
CA MET A 76 0.17 -4.13 1.42
C MET A 76 1.47 -4.24 2.21
N ASN A 77 2.51 -4.81 1.62
CA ASN A 77 3.81 -4.94 2.25
C ASN A 77 4.45 -3.58 2.52
N ALA A 78 4.37 -2.65 1.57
CA ALA A 78 4.88 -1.31 1.72
C ALA A 78 4.13 -0.53 2.82
N SER A 79 2.79 -0.60 2.85
CA SER A 79 1.97 0.02 3.90
C SER A 79 2.30 -0.54 5.28
N THR A 80 2.42 -1.87 5.39
CA THR A 80 2.76 -2.56 6.65
C THR A 80 4.14 -2.16 7.17
N GLN A 81 5.16 -2.19 6.31
CA GLN A 81 6.53 -1.83 6.70
C GLN A 81 6.66 -0.36 7.08
N THR A 82 5.97 0.53 6.36
CA THR A 82 5.96 1.96 6.66
C THR A 82 5.25 2.23 7.98
N SER A 83 4.11 1.59 8.24
CA SER A 83 3.41 1.67 9.53
C SER A 83 4.30 1.17 10.69
N ALA A 84 5.02 0.07 10.50
CA ALA A 84 5.96 -0.44 11.49
C ALA A 84 7.09 0.55 11.78
N ALA A 85 7.64 1.20 10.74
CA ALA A 85 8.68 2.22 10.89
C ALA A 85 8.17 3.46 11.64
N VAL A 86 6.95 3.93 11.34
CA VAL A 86 6.31 5.05 12.06
C VAL A 86 6.10 4.70 13.54
N ASN A 87 5.62 3.49 13.83
CA ASN A 87 5.41 3.05 15.21
C ASN A 87 6.74 2.93 15.99
N ALA A 88 7.80 2.42 15.35
CA ALA A 88 9.12 2.37 15.95
C ALA A 88 9.67 3.78 16.25
N TYR A 89 9.43 4.74 15.36
CA TYR A 89 9.79 6.14 15.59
C TYR A 89 9.08 6.72 16.81
N ILE A 90 7.76 6.53 16.91
CA ILE A 90 6.95 6.99 18.06
C ILE A 90 7.46 6.37 19.37
N GLN A 91 7.74 5.07 19.38
CA GLN A 91 8.26 4.38 20.56
C GLN A 91 9.63 4.93 20.99
N GLY A 92 10.54 5.15 20.03
CA GLY A 92 11.84 5.76 20.30
C GLY A 92 11.72 7.17 20.91
N ASP A 93 10.80 8.00 20.38
CA ASP A 93 10.53 9.33 20.94
C ASP A 93 9.99 9.27 22.38
N LEU A 94 9.11 8.31 22.68
CA LEU A 94 8.60 8.09 24.03
C LEU A 94 9.69 7.63 25.01
N GLU A 95 10.55 6.70 24.61
CA GLU A 95 11.68 6.24 25.44
C GLU A 95 12.68 7.35 25.74
N MET A 96 12.99 8.19 24.74
CA MET A 96 13.86 9.36 24.93
C MET A 96 13.24 10.38 25.91
N ALA A 97 11.94 10.64 25.80
CA ALA A 97 11.23 11.54 26.72
C ALA A 97 11.21 11.00 28.17
N GLN A 98 10.99 9.70 28.35
CA GLN A 98 11.01 9.05 29.67
C GLN A 98 12.41 9.10 30.31
N ASN A 99 13.46 8.85 29.53
CA ASN A 99 14.84 8.90 30.03
C ASN A 99 15.28 10.32 30.42
N MET A 100 14.84 11.35 29.69
CA MET A 100 15.09 12.75 30.05
C MET A 100 14.38 13.17 31.34
N THR A 101 13.17 12.65 31.56
CA THR A 101 12.41 12.94 32.79
C THR A 101 13.06 12.28 34.00
N THR A 102 13.54 11.04 33.85
CA THR A 102 14.19 10.26 34.93
C THR A 102 15.55 10.81 35.34
N THR A 103 16.27 11.50 34.44
CA THR A 103 17.57 12.14 34.76
C THR A 103 17.44 13.53 35.38
N MET A 104 16.22 14.07 35.48
CA MET A 104 15.94 15.38 36.09
C MET A 104 15.37 15.31 37.52
N ASP A 105 15.09 14.12 38.05
CA ASP A 105 14.75 13.93 39.47
C ASP A 105 16.00 13.54 40.30
N PRO A 106 16.49 14.41 41.21
CA PRO A 106 17.51 14.09 42.22
C PRO A 106 16.96 13.35 43.46
#